data_AF-A0A0J5TB33-F1
#
_entry.id   AF-A0A0J5TB33-F1
#
_cell.length_a   1.000
_cell.length_b   1.000
_cell.length_c   1.000
_cell.angle_alpha   90.00
_cell.angle_beta   90.00
_cell.angle_gamma   90.00
#
_symmetry.space_group_name_H-M   'P 1'
#
loop_
_entity.id
_entity.type
_entity.pdbx_description
1 polymer ?
#
loop_
_entity_poly.entity_id
_entity_poly.type
_entity_poly.pdbx_seq_one_letter_code
_entity_poly.pdbx_strand_id
1 'polypeptide(L)'
;MFHTAGFGIARHGEAAIREALNRIAAAATGHLDEPNKAFGPMYPALNKSYAEESGFAPFRRLLRECILNHWPIAPGQIFLSEVLAERRLHSIVTAAKEFDLDAQVIEHFLIEVGAIPKLDDRPRSRRMFDAKAHAELLAEIPTLVGPIAMRRAMGATRHELMALEEENLLPPRTRVAKVKNPWRISDGETLVAGLLKGAIAVAEDDTDWETAPHPQADRGELV
;
A
#
# COMPACT_ATOMS: atom_id res chain seq x y z
N MET A 1 -25.47 35.88 -0.37
CA MET A 1 -26.07 34.72 -1.09
C MET A 1 -25.64 33.35 -0.55
N PHE A 2 -24.45 33.19 0.06
CA PHE A 2 -23.99 31.88 0.59
C PHE A 2 -24.67 31.42 1.89
N HIS A 3 -25.09 32.34 2.77
CA HIS A 3 -25.68 32.00 4.08
C HIS A 3 -27.00 31.22 3.97
N THR A 4 -27.84 31.51 2.97
CA THR A 4 -29.14 30.84 2.78
C THR A 4 -28.98 29.38 2.36
N ALA A 5 -27.97 29.08 1.53
CA ALA A 5 -27.66 27.71 1.11
C ALA A 5 -27.09 26.87 2.27
N GLY A 6 -26.18 27.45 3.07
CA GLY A 6 -25.62 26.78 4.24
C GLY A 6 -26.67 26.44 5.30
N PHE A 7 -27.54 27.38 5.65
CA PHE A 7 -28.66 27.13 6.57
C PHE A 7 -29.66 26.11 6.00
N GLY A 8 -29.94 26.21 4.69
CA GLY A 8 -30.80 25.28 3.98
C GLY A 8 -30.32 23.83 4.04
N ILE A 9 -29.01 23.59 4.11
CA ILE A 9 -28.42 22.26 4.33
C ILE A 9 -28.47 21.88 5.81
N ALA A 10 -28.04 22.79 6.70
CA ALA A 10 -27.91 22.51 8.12
C ALA A 10 -29.26 22.18 8.81
N ARG A 11 -30.37 22.76 8.35
CA ARG A 11 -31.72 22.42 8.87
C ARG A 11 -32.10 20.95 8.66
N HIS A 12 -31.44 20.24 7.74
CA HIS A 12 -31.65 18.82 7.48
C HIS A 12 -30.73 17.92 8.33
N GLY A 13 -29.95 18.51 9.24
CA GLY A 13 -29.16 17.79 10.25
C GLY A 13 -27.76 17.37 9.79
N GLU A 14 -27.11 16.57 10.64
CA GLU A 14 -25.70 16.20 10.52
C GLU A 14 -25.38 15.47 9.20
N ALA A 15 -26.24 14.54 8.78
CA ALA A 15 -26.03 13.75 7.56
C ALA A 15 -25.97 14.64 6.31
N ALA A 16 -26.88 15.61 6.18
CA ALA A 16 -26.90 16.54 5.06
C ALA A 16 -25.65 17.43 5.01
N ILE A 17 -25.15 17.84 6.18
CA ILE A 17 -23.89 18.60 6.28
C ILE A 17 -22.72 17.71 5.82
N ARG A 18 -22.65 16.46 6.29
CA ARG A 18 -21.59 15.52 5.91
C ARG A 18 -21.58 15.26 4.40
N GLU A 19 -22.72 15.03 3.79
CA GLU A 19 -22.85 14.86 2.34
C GLU A 19 -22.43 16.11 1.57
N ALA A 20 -22.79 17.31 2.05
CA ALA A 20 -22.36 18.55 1.44
C ALA A 20 -20.84 18.73 1.50
N LEU A 21 -20.22 18.46 2.66
CA LEU A 21 -18.75 18.51 2.82
C LEU A 21 -18.05 17.50 1.90
N ASN A 22 -18.56 16.26 1.83
CA ASN A 22 -18.01 15.23 0.95
C ASN A 22 -18.10 15.63 -0.53
N ARG A 23 -19.21 16.25 -0.97
CA ARG A 23 -19.33 16.76 -2.35
C ARG A 23 -18.32 17.85 -2.67
N ILE A 24 -18.10 18.78 -1.73
CA ILE A 24 -17.09 19.84 -1.88
C ILE A 24 -15.69 19.21 -1.96
N ALA A 25 -15.38 18.24 -1.09
CA ALA A 25 -14.10 17.55 -1.10
C ALA A 25 -13.85 16.75 -2.38
N ALA A 26 -14.87 16.04 -2.88
CA ALA A 26 -14.79 15.25 -4.10
C ALA A 26 -14.58 16.12 -5.36
N ALA A 27 -15.05 17.37 -5.35
CA ALA A 27 -14.81 18.31 -6.44
C ALA A 27 -13.35 18.82 -6.53
N ALA A 28 -12.55 18.63 -5.47
CA ALA A 28 -11.14 19.01 -5.43
C ALA A 28 -10.25 17.88 -6.00
N THR A 29 -10.13 17.83 -7.33
CA THR A 29 -9.44 16.75 -8.07
C THR A 29 -8.01 17.11 -8.49
N GLY A 30 -7.57 18.35 -8.28
CA GLY A 30 -6.26 18.84 -8.68
C GLY A 30 -5.11 18.14 -7.94
N HIS A 31 -3.94 18.11 -8.58
CA HIS A 31 -2.74 17.44 -8.05
C HIS A 31 -2.31 17.92 -6.67
N LEU A 32 -2.42 19.23 -6.42
CA LEU A 32 -2.05 19.92 -5.17
C LEU A 32 -3.27 20.47 -4.44
N ASP A 33 -4.47 19.96 -4.74
CA ASP A 33 -5.66 20.42 -4.04
C ASP A 33 -5.62 19.94 -2.60
N GLU A 34 -5.51 20.89 -1.68
CA GLU A 34 -5.51 20.69 -0.23
C GLU A 34 -6.86 21.07 0.40
N PRO A 35 -7.14 20.70 1.66
CA PRO A 35 -8.38 21.10 2.35
C PRO A 35 -8.67 22.60 2.28
N ASN A 36 -7.63 23.44 2.36
CA ASN A 36 -7.78 24.89 2.25
C ASN A 36 -8.29 25.34 0.87
N LYS A 37 -7.88 24.64 -0.20
CA LYS A 37 -8.36 24.90 -1.57
C LYS A 37 -9.81 24.47 -1.72
N ALA A 38 -10.19 23.32 -1.16
CA ALA A 38 -11.53 22.76 -1.27
C ALA A 38 -12.57 23.56 -0.46
N PHE A 39 -12.25 23.89 0.79
CA PHE A 39 -13.19 24.50 1.73
C PHE A 39 -13.06 26.02 1.86
N GLY A 40 -12.02 26.61 1.25
CA GLY A 40 -11.79 28.05 1.25
C GLY A 40 -11.77 28.64 2.66
N PRO A 41 -12.35 29.84 2.88
CA PRO A 41 -12.33 30.52 4.18
C PRO A 41 -12.97 29.76 5.35
N MET A 42 -13.83 28.77 5.08
CA MET A 42 -14.44 27.95 6.13
C MET A 42 -13.39 27.15 6.91
N TYR A 43 -12.37 26.63 6.22
CA TYR A 43 -11.32 25.84 6.85
C TYR A 43 -10.48 26.63 7.86
N PRO A 44 -9.82 27.75 7.51
CA PRO A 44 -9.04 28.53 8.46
C PRO A 44 -9.90 29.14 9.57
N ALA A 45 -11.17 29.49 9.30
CA ALA A 45 -12.08 29.97 10.34
C ALA A 45 -12.32 28.90 11.42
N LEU A 46 -12.68 27.67 11.02
CA LEU A 46 -12.90 26.57 11.96
C LEU A 46 -11.60 26.04 12.59
N ASN A 47 -10.48 26.10 11.87
CA ASN A 47 -9.18 25.59 12.35
C ASN A 47 -8.45 26.58 13.27
N LYS A 48 -8.72 27.89 13.17
CA LYS A 48 -8.02 28.93 13.93
C LYS A 48 -8.98 29.83 14.70
N SER A 49 -9.82 30.59 13.99
CA SER A 49 -10.67 31.63 14.61
C SER A 49 -11.66 31.06 15.62
N TYR A 50 -12.22 29.88 15.34
CA TYR A 50 -13.23 29.21 16.14
C TYR A 50 -12.72 27.92 16.78
N ALA A 51 -11.41 27.78 16.99
CA ALA A 51 -10.80 26.55 17.50
C ALA A 51 -11.27 26.21 18.93
N GLU A 52 -11.45 27.23 19.77
CA GLU A 52 -11.81 27.10 21.19
C GLU A 52 -13.31 27.30 21.46
N GLU A 53 -14.09 27.68 20.43
CA GLU A 53 -15.51 27.95 20.60
C GLU A 53 -16.32 26.64 20.62
N SER A 54 -16.89 26.29 21.78
CA SER A 54 -17.62 25.03 21.97
C SER A 54 -18.82 24.87 21.04
N GLY A 55 -19.50 25.97 20.68
CA GLY A 55 -20.62 25.97 19.74
C GLY A 55 -20.25 25.47 18.34
N PHE A 56 -18.97 25.57 17.94
CA PHE A 56 -18.47 25.08 16.66
C PHE A 56 -17.88 23.66 16.72
N ALA A 57 -17.78 23.04 17.91
CA ALA A 57 -17.19 21.72 18.05
C ALA A 57 -17.83 20.64 17.16
N PRO A 58 -19.18 20.56 17.02
CA PRO A 58 -19.79 19.60 16.11
C PRO A 58 -19.37 19.79 14.64
N PHE A 59 -19.27 21.04 14.18
CA PHE A 59 -18.83 21.36 12.81
C PHE A 59 -17.35 21.07 12.60
N ARG A 60 -16.48 21.39 13.58
CA ARG A 60 -15.06 21.03 13.51
C ARG A 60 -14.87 19.52 13.40
N ARG A 61 -15.61 18.74 14.18
CA ARG A 61 -15.60 17.26 14.11
C ARG A 61 -16.01 16.76 12.73
N LEU A 62 -17.10 17.29 12.16
CA LEU A 62 -17.56 16.90 10.82
C LEU A 62 -16.57 17.21 9.72
N LEU A 63 -16.00 18.43 9.75
CA LEU A 63 -14.99 18.83 8.79
C LEU A 63 -13.71 18.00 8.93
N ARG A 64 -13.29 17.69 10.17
CA ARG A 64 -12.13 16.85 10.47
C ARG A 64 -12.31 15.45 9.87
N GLU A 65 -13.44 14.82 10.12
CA GLU A 65 -13.77 13.52 9.56
C GLU A 65 -13.81 13.55 8.02
N CYS A 66 -14.42 14.59 7.44
CA CYS A 66 -14.41 14.76 5.98
C CYS A 66 -12.99 14.87 5.43
N ILE A 67 -12.13 15.68 6.05
CA ILE A 67 -10.74 15.88 5.60
C ILE A 67 -9.94 14.59 5.69
N LEU A 68 -10.03 13.88 6.82
CA LEU A 68 -9.32 12.61 7.03
C LEU A 68 -9.73 11.51 6.05
N ASN A 69 -10.94 11.61 5.49
CA ASN A 69 -11.44 10.67 4.49
C ASN A 69 -11.08 11.02 3.04
N HIS A 70 -10.48 12.19 2.78
CA HIS A 70 -10.19 12.67 1.41
C HIS A 70 -8.74 13.09 1.18
N TRP A 71 -7.94 13.29 2.23
CA TRP A 71 -6.54 13.73 2.13
C TRP A 71 -5.60 12.93 3.04
N PRO A 72 -4.34 12.74 2.64
CA PRO A 72 -3.34 12.01 3.42
C PRO A 72 -2.71 12.94 4.45
N ILE A 73 -3.44 13.25 5.54
CA ILE A 73 -2.91 14.10 6.60
C ILE A 73 -1.83 13.36 7.39
N ALA A 74 -0.69 14.03 7.59
CA ALA A 74 0.43 13.47 8.34
C ALA A 74 0.09 13.35 9.84
N PRO A 75 0.59 12.31 10.53
CA PRO A 75 0.45 12.21 11.98
C PRO A 75 1.24 13.33 12.70
N GLY A 76 0.92 13.56 13.97
CA GLY A 76 1.56 14.56 14.82
C GLY A 76 1.11 16.00 14.60
N GLN A 77 0.26 16.26 13.60
CA GLN A 77 -0.30 17.60 13.36
C GLN A 77 -1.53 17.84 14.25
N ILE A 78 -1.55 18.99 14.94
CA ILE A 78 -2.79 19.53 15.52
C ILE A 78 -3.58 20.17 14.38
N PHE A 79 -4.78 19.68 14.13
CA PHE A 79 -5.71 20.37 13.24
C PHE A 79 -7.14 20.11 13.67
N LEU A 80 -7.99 21.14 13.61
CA LEU A 80 -9.36 21.10 14.10
C LEU A 80 -9.45 20.58 15.56
N SER A 81 -8.59 21.17 16.41
CA SER A 81 -8.53 21.02 17.88
C SER A 81 -7.98 19.69 18.42
N GLU A 82 -7.53 18.78 17.57
CA GLU A 82 -7.01 17.47 18.00
C GLU A 82 -5.73 17.07 17.27
N VAL A 83 -4.81 16.41 17.99
CA VAL A 83 -3.64 15.75 17.41
C VAL A 83 -4.08 14.51 16.64
N LEU A 84 -3.62 14.37 15.40
CA LEU A 84 -3.75 13.10 14.68
C LEU A 84 -2.62 12.16 15.07
N ALA A 85 -2.91 11.11 15.85
CA ALA A 85 -1.89 10.15 16.28
C ALA A 85 -1.31 9.34 15.12
N GLU A 86 -2.18 8.86 14.22
CA GLU A 86 -1.82 7.99 13.10
C GLU A 86 -2.48 8.47 11.81
N ARG A 87 -1.81 8.22 10.68
CA ARG A 87 -2.34 8.53 9.36
C ARG A 87 -3.51 7.58 9.04
N ARG A 88 -4.66 8.12 8.63
CA ARG A 88 -5.80 7.31 8.15
C ARG A 88 -5.64 6.86 6.70
N LEU A 89 -5.23 7.79 5.84
CA LEU A 89 -5.08 7.54 4.40
C LEU A 89 -3.67 7.87 3.93
N HIS A 90 -3.15 7.03 3.03
CA HIS A 90 -2.03 7.37 2.18
C HIS A 90 -2.51 7.73 0.79
N SER A 91 -1.82 8.68 0.15
CA SER A 91 -1.66 8.66 -1.30
C SER A 91 -0.42 7.87 -1.68
N ILE A 92 -0.32 7.43 -2.94
CA ILE A 92 0.89 6.78 -3.47
C ILE A 92 2.15 7.61 -3.16
N VAL A 93 2.07 8.95 -3.29
CA VAL A 93 3.21 9.85 -3.02
C VAL A 93 3.60 9.84 -1.55
N THR A 94 2.63 9.91 -0.64
CA THR A 94 2.94 9.91 0.80
C THR A 94 3.46 8.55 1.28
N ALA A 95 2.97 7.45 0.71
CA ALA A 95 3.45 6.12 1.03
C ALA A 95 4.88 5.90 0.51
N ALA A 96 5.17 6.33 -0.72
CA ALA A 96 6.52 6.27 -1.29
C ALA A 96 7.54 6.99 -0.39
N LYS A 97 7.17 8.17 0.11
CA LYS A 97 8.02 8.92 1.03
C LYS A 97 8.16 8.25 2.40
N GLU A 98 7.08 7.71 2.95
CA GLU A 98 7.07 7.16 4.31
C GLU A 98 7.78 5.81 4.41
N PHE A 99 7.64 4.97 3.37
CA PHE A 99 8.28 3.64 3.31
C PHE A 99 9.61 3.64 2.54
N ASP A 100 10.06 4.79 2.03
CA ASP A 100 11.25 4.93 1.18
C ASP A 100 11.26 3.96 -0.02
N LEU A 101 10.13 3.92 -0.73
CA LEU A 101 9.88 3.01 -1.85
C LEU A 101 9.58 3.80 -3.12
N ASP A 102 9.92 3.21 -4.28
CA ASP A 102 9.53 3.77 -5.56
C ASP A 102 7.99 3.79 -5.71
N ALA A 103 7.46 4.94 -6.12
CA ALA A 103 6.02 5.15 -6.24
C ALA A 103 5.36 4.21 -7.26
N GLN A 104 6.07 3.81 -8.31
CA GLN A 104 5.55 2.87 -9.30
C GLN A 104 5.51 1.44 -8.74
N VAL A 105 6.50 1.05 -7.91
CA VAL A 105 6.47 -0.24 -7.20
C VAL A 105 5.26 -0.31 -6.28
N ILE A 106 5.07 0.69 -5.40
CA ILE A 106 3.90 0.75 -4.50
C ILE A 106 2.59 0.65 -5.28
N GLU A 107 2.47 1.44 -6.34
CA GLU A 107 1.27 1.48 -7.18
C GLU A 107 0.91 0.09 -7.72
N HIS A 108 1.89 -0.68 -8.21
CA HIS A 108 1.64 -2.02 -8.71
C HIS A 108 1.16 -2.99 -7.61
N PHE A 109 1.80 -2.99 -6.44
CA PHE A 109 1.40 -3.84 -5.32
C PHE A 109 -0.03 -3.52 -4.86
N LEU A 110 -0.38 -2.24 -4.78
CA LEU A 110 -1.73 -1.81 -4.40
C LEU A 110 -2.79 -2.18 -5.46
N ILE A 111 -2.46 -2.13 -6.75
CA ILE A 111 -3.37 -2.59 -7.82
C ILE A 111 -3.57 -4.10 -7.73
N GLU A 112 -2.51 -4.87 -7.48
CA GLU A 112 -2.55 -6.33 -7.43
C GLU A 112 -3.48 -6.85 -6.32
N VAL A 113 -3.48 -6.19 -5.16
CA VAL A 113 -4.38 -6.52 -4.04
C VAL A 113 -5.75 -5.83 -4.12
N GLY A 114 -6.01 -5.02 -5.17
CA GLY A 114 -7.26 -4.29 -5.34
C GLY A 114 -7.46 -3.09 -4.40
N ALA A 115 -6.41 -2.62 -3.72
CA ALA A 115 -6.46 -1.46 -2.83
C ALA A 115 -6.75 -0.16 -3.59
N ILE A 116 -6.29 -0.08 -4.84
CA ILE A 116 -6.58 1.03 -5.76
C ILE A 116 -6.95 0.49 -7.15
N PRO A 117 -7.79 1.21 -7.91
CA PRO A 117 -8.12 0.79 -9.26
C PRO A 117 -6.90 0.86 -10.19
N LYS A 118 -6.84 -0.08 -11.15
CA LYS A 118 -5.81 -0.11 -12.19
C LYS A 118 -5.88 1.09 -13.13
N LEU A 119 -7.10 1.49 -13.48
CA LEU A 119 -7.39 2.66 -14.29
C LEU A 119 -7.89 3.76 -13.36
N ASP A 120 -7.05 4.76 -13.14
CA ASP A 120 -7.36 5.92 -12.31
C ASP A 120 -6.64 7.13 -12.90
N ASP A 121 -7.39 8.01 -13.55
CA ASP A 121 -6.85 9.18 -14.24
C ASP A 121 -6.38 10.28 -13.27
N ARG A 122 -6.66 10.10 -11.97
CA ARG A 122 -6.19 11.04 -10.95
C ARG A 122 -4.68 10.93 -10.77
N PRO A 123 -4.01 12.05 -10.45
CA PRO A 123 -2.58 12.02 -10.16
C PRO A 123 -2.30 11.15 -8.93
N ARG A 124 -1.09 10.58 -8.84
CA ARG A 124 -0.64 9.72 -7.71
C ARG A 124 -0.86 10.34 -6.32
N SER A 125 -0.84 11.68 -6.21
CA SER A 125 -1.12 12.40 -4.97
C SER A 125 -2.58 12.32 -4.50
N ARG A 126 -3.51 11.96 -5.40
CA ARG A 126 -4.95 11.83 -5.17
C ARG A 126 -5.45 10.38 -5.27
N ARG A 127 -4.56 9.44 -5.52
CA ARG A 127 -4.85 8.00 -5.48
C ARG A 127 -4.66 7.50 -4.06
N MET A 128 -5.76 7.47 -3.34
CA MET A 128 -5.83 7.25 -1.90
C MET A 128 -6.13 5.80 -1.56
N PHE A 129 -5.58 5.32 -0.46
CA PHE A 129 -5.88 4.00 0.12
C PHE A 129 -5.74 4.06 1.65
N ASP A 130 -6.35 3.09 2.33
CA ASP A 130 -6.29 3.00 3.79
C ASP A 130 -4.87 2.67 4.25
N ALA A 131 -4.33 3.53 5.12
CA ALA A 131 -2.94 3.41 5.56
C ALA A 131 -2.72 2.17 6.43
N LYS A 132 -3.66 1.86 7.32
CA LYS A 132 -3.53 0.77 8.29
C LYS A 132 -3.75 -0.58 7.63
N ALA A 133 -4.77 -0.70 6.78
CA ALA A 133 -5.13 -1.93 6.09
C ALA A 133 -4.04 -2.44 5.15
N HIS A 134 -3.16 -1.56 4.67
CA HIS A 134 -2.09 -1.91 3.74
C HIS A 134 -0.68 -1.69 4.30
N ALA A 135 -0.53 -1.40 5.60
CA ALA A 135 0.77 -1.17 6.22
C ALA A 135 1.70 -2.40 6.10
N GLU A 136 1.18 -3.60 6.39
CA GLU A 136 1.94 -4.85 6.32
C GLU A 136 2.39 -5.16 4.88
N LEU A 137 1.50 -4.92 3.89
CA LEU A 137 1.82 -5.06 2.48
C LEU A 137 3.01 -4.18 2.07
N LEU A 138 3.03 -2.92 2.52
CA LEU A 138 4.12 -2.01 2.15
C LEU A 138 5.41 -2.33 2.90
N ALA A 139 5.30 -2.74 4.18
CA ALA A 139 6.45 -3.16 4.99
C ALA A 139 7.12 -4.45 4.47
N GLU A 140 6.37 -5.29 3.75
CA GLU A 140 6.89 -6.51 3.12
C GLU A 140 7.77 -6.23 1.90
N ILE A 141 7.49 -5.18 1.11
CA ILE A 141 8.16 -4.93 -0.17
C ILE A 141 9.70 -4.90 -0.05
N PRO A 142 10.31 -4.20 0.92
CA PRO A 142 11.77 -4.20 1.09
C PRO A 142 12.38 -5.57 1.43
N THR A 143 11.58 -6.50 1.94
CA THR A 143 12.05 -7.85 2.35
C THR A 143 12.10 -8.83 1.19
N LEU A 144 11.51 -8.48 0.04
CA LEU A 144 11.46 -9.35 -1.12
C LEU A 144 12.85 -9.53 -1.74
N VAL A 145 13.09 -10.74 -2.22
CA VAL A 145 14.39 -11.16 -2.74
C VAL A 145 14.33 -11.52 -4.22
N GLY A 146 15.48 -11.36 -4.88
CA GLY A 146 15.68 -11.81 -6.24
C GLY A 146 16.01 -13.31 -6.33
N PRO A 147 16.09 -13.85 -7.56
CA PRO A 147 16.30 -15.28 -7.81
C PRO A 147 17.58 -15.88 -7.19
N ILE A 148 18.63 -15.08 -6.99
CA ILE A 148 19.89 -15.57 -6.40
C ILE A 148 19.69 -15.89 -4.92
N ALA A 149 19.15 -14.94 -4.15
CA ALA A 149 18.94 -15.12 -2.72
C ALA A 149 17.87 -16.18 -2.44
N MET A 150 16.81 -16.23 -3.25
CA MET A 150 15.78 -17.27 -3.14
C MET A 150 16.35 -18.68 -3.28
N ARG A 151 17.13 -18.92 -4.34
CA ARG A 151 17.81 -20.20 -4.57
C ARG A 151 18.73 -20.59 -3.43
N ARG A 152 19.49 -19.62 -2.91
CA ARG A 152 20.38 -19.87 -1.77
C ARG A 152 19.62 -20.28 -0.52
N ALA A 153 18.47 -19.65 -0.24
CA ALA A 153 17.66 -19.99 0.92
C ALA A 153 17.03 -21.40 0.80
N MET A 154 16.62 -21.78 -0.40
CA MET A 154 16.01 -23.09 -0.65
C MET A 154 17.02 -24.23 -0.84
N GLY A 155 18.29 -23.91 -1.10
CA GLY A 155 19.26 -24.90 -1.60
C GLY A 155 18.97 -25.36 -3.03
N ALA A 156 18.26 -24.56 -3.83
CA ALA A 156 17.81 -24.92 -5.18
C ALA A 156 18.75 -24.41 -6.29
N THR A 157 18.83 -25.15 -7.38
CA THR A 157 19.48 -24.72 -8.62
C THR A 157 18.63 -23.68 -9.37
N ARG A 158 19.21 -23.07 -10.43
CA ARG A 158 18.46 -22.13 -11.28
C ARG A 158 17.30 -22.81 -12.02
N HIS A 159 17.56 -24.00 -12.57
CA HIS A 159 16.55 -24.75 -13.32
C HIS A 159 15.42 -25.23 -12.41
N GLU A 160 15.72 -25.63 -11.17
CA GLU A 160 14.69 -25.99 -10.18
C GLU A 160 13.79 -24.81 -9.84
N LEU A 161 14.36 -23.62 -9.56
CA LEU A 161 13.53 -22.44 -9.29
C LEU A 161 12.65 -22.08 -10.50
N MET A 162 13.19 -22.15 -11.72
CA MET A 162 12.42 -21.89 -12.94
C MET A 162 11.28 -22.90 -13.12
N ALA A 163 11.56 -24.19 -12.94
CA ALA A 163 10.53 -25.23 -13.03
C ALA A 163 9.44 -25.05 -11.97
N LEU A 164 9.80 -24.70 -10.73
CA LEU A 164 8.83 -24.43 -9.66
C LEU A 164 7.94 -23.22 -9.95
N GLU A 165 8.49 -22.19 -10.59
CA GLU A 165 7.75 -21.01 -11.04
C GLU A 165 6.81 -21.34 -12.21
N GLU A 166 7.31 -22.05 -13.24
CA GLU A 166 6.56 -22.44 -14.44
C GLU A 166 5.38 -23.37 -14.10
N GLU A 167 5.60 -24.34 -13.22
CA GLU A 167 4.57 -25.25 -12.71
C GLU A 167 3.68 -24.62 -11.62
N ASN A 168 3.91 -23.34 -11.28
CA ASN A 168 3.18 -22.59 -10.27
C ASN A 168 3.16 -23.27 -8.88
N LEU A 169 4.19 -24.07 -8.58
CA LEU A 169 4.42 -24.71 -7.28
C LEU A 169 5.01 -23.74 -6.26
N LEU A 170 5.77 -22.77 -6.76
CA LEU A 170 6.26 -21.64 -6.01
C LEU A 170 5.96 -20.43 -6.89
N PRO A 171 4.81 -19.76 -6.76
CA PRO A 171 4.52 -18.56 -7.53
C PRO A 171 5.23 -17.34 -6.93
N PRO A 172 5.78 -16.41 -7.74
CA PRO A 172 6.34 -15.18 -7.19
C PRO A 172 5.25 -14.38 -6.49
N ARG A 173 5.65 -13.62 -5.47
CA ARG A 173 4.77 -12.71 -4.73
C ARG A 173 4.04 -11.74 -5.64
N THR A 174 4.74 -11.26 -6.67
CA THR A 174 4.18 -10.38 -7.69
C THR A 174 4.67 -10.80 -9.07
N ARG A 175 3.78 -10.75 -10.05
CA ARG A 175 4.09 -11.03 -11.47
C ARG A 175 4.40 -9.75 -12.26
N VAL A 176 4.57 -8.63 -11.56
CA VAL A 176 4.88 -7.35 -12.17
C VAL A 176 6.30 -7.40 -12.71
N ALA A 177 6.45 -7.47 -14.03
CA ALA A 177 7.74 -7.64 -14.71
C ALA A 177 8.83 -6.60 -14.34
N LYS A 178 8.43 -5.43 -13.83
CA LYS A 178 9.36 -4.37 -13.39
C LYS A 178 9.90 -4.58 -11.96
N VAL A 179 9.32 -5.48 -11.17
CA VAL A 179 9.78 -5.78 -9.81
C VAL A 179 10.88 -6.84 -9.92
N LYS A 180 12.13 -6.41 -9.67
CA LYS A 180 13.32 -7.28 -9.80
C LYS A 180 13.43 -8.35 -8.72
N ASN A 181 12.77 -8.13 -7.59
CA ASN A 181 12.81 -9.00 -6.42
C ASN A 181 11.38 -9.45 -6.09
N PRO A 182 10.88 -10.53 -6.72
CA PRO A 182 9.48 -10.88 -6.60
C PRO A 182 9.22 -12.00 -5.58
N TRP A 183 10.22 -12.48 -4.83
CA TRP A 183 10.06 -13.66 -3.95
C TRP A 183 10.08 -13.32 -2.47
N ARG A 184 9.32 -14.08 -1.68
CA ARG A 184 9.53 -14.18 -0.23
C ARG A 184 10.35 -15.41 0.08
N ILE A 185 11.39 -15.25 0.88
CA ILE A 185 12.18 -16.39 1.37
C ILE A 185 11.30 -17.41 2.09
N SER A 186 10.36 -16.95 2.92
CA SER A 186 9.45 -17.81 3.69
C SER A 186 8.66 -18.79 2.83
N ASP A 187 8.27 -18.37 1.62
CA ASP A 187 7.48 -19.22 0.72
C ASP A 187 8.34 -20.39 0.21
N GLY A 188 9.63 -20.13 -0.06
CA GLY A 188 10.60 -21.15 -0.47
C GLY A 188 10.96 -22.10 0.67
N GLU A 189 11.22 -21.58 1.86
CA GLU A 189 11.53 -22.38 3.04
C GLU A 189 10.33 -23.29 3.44
N THR A 190 9.12 -22.76 3.35
CA THR A 190 7.89 -23.53 3.61
C THR A 190 7.73 -24.67 2.61
N LEU A 191 7.99 -24.41 1.32
CA LEU A 191 7.96 -25.45 0.30
C LEU A 191 8.98 -26.56 0.60
N VAL A 192 10.24 -26.20 0.88
CA VAL A 192 11.31 -27.16 1.20
C VAL A 192 10.96 -27.98 2.44
N ALA A 193 10.50 -27.32 3.52
CA ALA A 193 10.07 -28.00 4.74
C ALA A 193 8.91 -28.98 4.47
N GLY A 194 7.98 -28.62 3.58
CA GLY A 194 6.89 -29.48 3.14
C GLY A 194 7.39 -30.75 2.44
N LEU A 195 8.35 -30.60 1.52
CA LEU A 195 8.96 -31.73 0.80
C LEU A 195 9.71 -32.69 1.75
N LEU A 196 10.38 -32.14 2.77
CA LEU A 196 11.16 -32.93 3.73
C LEU A 196 10.31 -33.73 4.72
N LYS A 197 9.03 -33.39 4.90
CA LYS A 197 8.15 -34.02 5.92
C LYS A 197 7.96 -35.54 5.73
N GLY A 198 8.21 -36.07 4.54
CA GLY A 198 8.18 -37.50 4.24
C GLY A 198 9.48 -38.04 3.63
N ALA A 199 10.54 -37.24 3.62
CA ALA A 199 11.81 -37.64 3.03
C ALA A 199 12.54 -38.64 3.95
N ILE A 200 13.09 -39.68 3.35
CA ILE A 200 13.97 -40.64 4.02
C ILE A 200 15.41 -40.22 3.69
N ALA A 201 16.26 -40.12 4.70
CA ALA A 201 17.67 -39.87 4.47
C ALA A 201 18.29 -41.11 3.82
N VAL A 202 18.86 -40.93 2.64
CA VAL A 202 19.57 -41.97 1.87
C VAL A 202 21.07 -41.80 2.13
N ALA A 203 21.77 -42.90 2.38
CA ALA A 203 23.23 -42.87 2.55
C ALA A 203 23.92 -42.62 1.20
N GLU A 204 25.07 -41.95 1.21
CA GLU A 204 25.78 -41.55 -0.02
C GLU A 204 26.27 -42.76 -0.84
N ASP A 205 26.38 -43.93 -0.20
CA ASP A 205 26.78 -45.22 -0.78
C ASP A 205 25.61 -46.19 -1.01
N ASP A 206 24.36 -45.74 -0.84
CA ASP A 206 23.17 -46.56 -1.05
C ASP A 206 22.98 -46.84 -2.55
N THR A 207 23.25 -48.08 -2.96
CA THR A 207 23.18 -48.52 -4.36
C THR A 207 21.76 -48.62 -4.90
N ASP A 208 20.74 -48.54 -4.04
CA ASP A 208 19.33 -48.58 -4.47
C ASP A 208 18.83 -47.19 -4.93
N TRP A 209 19.66 -46.15 -4.80
CA TRP A 209 19.34 -44.78 -5.21
C TRP A 209 20.36 -44.23 -6.21
N GLU A 210 19.85 -43.62 -7.28
CA GLU A 210 20.68 -42.89 -8.23
C GLU A 210 20.68 -41.40 -7.90
N THR A 211 21.86 -40.81 -7.75
CA THR A 211 22.02 -39.36 -7.66
C THR A 211 21.73 -38.74 -9.02
N ALA A 212 20.69 -37.91 -9.10
CA ALA A 212 20.41 -37.16 -10.31
C ALA A 212 21.65 -36.34 -10.72
N PRO A 213 22.09 -36.40 -11.99
CA PRO A 213 23.30 -35.73 -12.42
C PRO A 213 23.17 -34.21 -12.22
N HIS A 214 24.16 -33.61 -11.55
CA HIS A 214 24.19 -32.17 -11.32
C HIS A 214 24.34 -31.45 -12.68
N PRO A 215 23.42 -30.55 -13.08
CA PRO A 215 23.60 -29.79 -14.31
C PRO A 215 24.84 -28.90 -14.17
N GLN A 216 25.85 -29.14 -15.01
CA GLN A 216 27.07 -28.33 -15.06
C GLN A 216 26.71 -26.91 -15.52
N ALA A 217 27.15 -25.91 -14.76
CA ALA A 217 27.00 -24.51 -15.14
C ALA A 217 27.80 -24.26 -16.42
N ASP A 218 27.09 -23.99 -17.50
CA ASP A 218 27.66 -23.56 -18.77
C ASP A 218 28.41 -22.24 -18.55
N ARG A 219 29.74 -22.29 -18.54
CA ARG A 219 30.59 -21.09 -18.56
C ARG A 219 30.59 -20.54 -19.98
N GLY A 220 29.49 -19.92 -20.36
CA GLY A 220 29.46 -19.05 -21.52
C GLY A 220 30.27 -17.79 -21.23
N GLU A 221 31.50 -17.77 -21.73
CA GLU A 221 32.26 -16.53 -21.95
C GLU A 221 31.42 -15.58 -22.78
N LEU A 222 31.08 -14.42 -22.22
CA LEU A 222 30.51 -13.30 -22.96
C LEU A 222 31.66 -12.39 -23.40
N VAL A 223 31.88 -12.34 -24.71
CA VAL A 223 32.41 -11.16 -25.42
C VAL A 223 31.26 -10.18 -25.63
#